data_AF-A0A7X6XWI6-F1
#
_entry.id   AF-A0A7X6XWI6-F1
#
_cell.length_a   1.000
_cell.length_b   1.000
_cell.length_c   1.000
_cell.angle_alpha   90.00
_cell.angle_beta   90.00
_cell.angle_gamma   90.00
#
_symmetry.space_group_name_H-M   'P 1'
#
loop_
_entity.id
_entity.type
_entity.pdbx_description
1 polymer ?
#
loop_
_entity_poly.entity_id
_entity_poly.type
_entity_poly.pdbx_seq_one_letter_code
_entity_poly.pdbx_strand_id
1 'polypeptide(L)' 'MINNRICEIANRIISKHKSRDPFEIAKGMGIKIIYFDRKTKLLGMYHVIERNRFIFLNPYIDEYTKKMVMAHELGHDTL' A
#
# COMPACT_ATOMS: atom_id res chain seq x y z
N MET A 1 16.72 -0.02 -18.26
CA MET A 1 15.85 1.18 -18.40
C MET A 1 14.84 1.14 -17.27
N ILE A 2 14.88 2.09 -16.33
CA ILE A 2 13.79 2.27 -15.37
C ILE A 2 12.57 2.71 -16.19
N ASN A 3 11.48 1.96 -16.08
CA ASN A 3 10.25 2.27 -16.81
C ASN A 3 9.65 3.56 -16.23
N ASN A 4 9.91 4.71 -16.88
CA ASN A 4 9.49 6.05 -16.42
C ASN A 4 7.99 6.12 -16.08
N ARG A 5 7.17 5.29 -16.71
CA ARG A 5 5.73 5.23 -16.50
C ARG A 5 5.32 4.89 -15.06
N ILE A 6 6.06 4.02 -14.37
CA ILE A 6 5.78 3.67 -12.96
C ILE A 6 6.01 4.90 -12.07
N CYS A 7 7.13 5.59 -12.28
CA CYS A 7 7.47 6.80 -11.54
C CYS A 7 6.47 7.94 -11.81
N GLU A 8 6.00 8.09 -13.05
CA GLU A 8 4.98 9.07 -13.42
C GLU A 8 3.64 8.81 -12.71
N ILE A 9 3.17 7.55 -12.69
CA ILE A 9 1.93 7.17 -11.99
C ILE A 9 2.08 7.42 -10.49
N ALA A 10 3.19 6.98 -9.89
CA ALA A 10 3.46 7.22 -8.47
C ALA A 10 3.45 8.73 -8.13
N ASN A 11 4.11 9.56 -8.94
CA ASN A 11 4.11 11.02 -8.75
C ASN A 11 2.72 11.64 -8.91
N ARG A 12 1.89 11.12 -9.83
CA ARG A 12 0.50 11.56 -10.00
C ARG A 12 -0.34 11.25 -8.76
N ILE A 13 -0.18 10.07 -8.18
CA ILE A 13 -0.89 9.67 -6.94
C ILE A 13 -0.45 10.58 -5.78
N ILE A 14 0.85 10.79 -5.62
CA ILE A 14 1.42 11.68 -4.60
C ILE A 14 0.84 13.10 -4.73
N SER A 15 0.78 13.63 -5.95
CA SER A 15 0.22 14.96 -6.23
C SER A 15 -1.28 15.03 -5.90
N LYS A 16 -2.06 14.02 -6.31
CA LYS A 16 -3.51 13.94 -6.05
C LYS A 16 -3.85 13.90 -4.56
N HIS A 17 -3.09 13.12 -3.79
CA HIS A 17 -3.32 12.94 -2.36
C HIS A 17 -2.54 13.92 -1.49
N LYS A 18 -1.65 14.75 -2.08
CA LYS A 18 -0.76 15.69 -1.40
C LYS A 18 0.07 15.05 -0.28
N SER A 19 0.39 13.77 -0.42
CA SER A 19 1.13 13.00 0.56
C SER A 19 2.04 11.99 -0.13
N ARG A 20 3.16 11.67 0.53
CA ARG A 20 4.05 10.55 0.16
C ARG A 20 3.93 9.38 1.13
N ASP A 21 3.09 9.52 2.14
CA ASP A 21 2.86 8.46 3.11
C ASP A 21 1.84 7.46 2.55
N PRO A 22 2.22 6.18 2.35
CA PRO A 22 1.34 5.23 1.67
C PRO A 22 0.09 4.91 2.49
N PHE A 23 0.12 5.09 3.81
CA PHE A 23 -1.07 4.96 4.67
C PHE A 23 -2.08 6.08 4.42
N GLU A 24 -1.63 7.34 4.38
CA GLU A 24 -2.49 8.48 4.06
C GLU A 24 -3.09 8.36 2.65
N ILE A 25 -2.29 7.93 1.67
CA ILE A 25 -2.77 7.72 0.31
C ILE A 25 -3.83 6.62 0.28
N ALA A 26 -3.57 5.44 0.87
CA ALA A 26 -4.52 4.34 0.90
C ALA A 26 -5.85 4.74 1.58
N LYS A 27 -5.77 5.51 2.68
CA LYS A 27 -6.94 6.08 3.35
C LYS A 27 -7.71 7.02 2.41
N GLY A 28 -7.02 7.94 1.74
CA GLY A 28 -7.63 8.86 0.77
C GLY A 28 -8.22 8.15 -0.45
N MET A 29 -7.72 6.96 -0.78
CA MET A 29 -8.26 6.09 -1.82
C MET A 29 -9.42 5.22 -1.36
N GLY A 30 -9.75 5.20 -0.07
CA GLY A 30 -10.82 4.35 0.48
C GLY A 30 -10.45 2.87 0.56
N ILE A 31 -9.15 2.54 0.61
CA ILE A 31 -8.66 1.17 0.78
C ILE A 31 -8.68 0.84 2.29
N LYS A 32 -9.24 -0.31 2.64
CA LYS A 32 -9.33 -0.78 4.03
C LYS A 32 -8.02 -1.45 4.43
N ILE A 33 -7.38 -0.98 5.51
CA ILE A 33 -6.17 -1.59 6.04
C ILE A 33 -6.53 -2.52 7.20
N ILE A 34 -6.14 -3.79 7.11
CA ILE A 34 -6.39 -4.81 8.13
C ILE A 34 -5.04 -5.35 8.61
N TYR A 35 -4.82 -5.39 9.92
CA TYR A 35 -3.60 -5.97 10.49
C TYR A 35 -3.80 -7.45 10.79
N PHE A 36 -2.77 -8.26 10.54
CA PHE A 36 -2.78 -9.66 10.98
C PHE A 36 -2.84 -9.76 12.50
N ASP A 37 -3.64 -10.70 12.99
CA ASP A 37 -3.80 -10.98 14.41
C ASP A 37 -2.60 -11.76 14.99
N ARG A 38 -1.87 -12.50 14.15
CA ARG A 38 -0.75 -13.35 14.55
C ARG A 38 0.51 -13.08 13.72
N LYS A 39 1.66 -13.37 14.33
CA LYS A 39 2.95 -13.29 13.64
C LYS A 39 3.00 -14.31 12.51
N THR A 40 3.33 -13.84 11.32
CA THR A 40 3.44 -14.65 10.11
C THR A 40 4.69 -14.26 9.32
N LYS A 41 5.10 -15.11 8.38
CA LYS A 41 6.15 -14.79 7.41
C LYS A 41 5.66 -13.84 6.32
N LEU A 42 4.35 -13.77 6.10
CA LEU A 42 3.75 -12.82 5.15
C LEU A 42 3.90 -11.40 5.68
N LEU A 43 4.44 -10.49 4.87
CA LEU A 43 4.67 -9.10 5.28
C LEU A 43 3.43 -8.23 5.06
N GLY A 44 2.74 -8.45 3.93
CA GLY A 44 1.51 -7.77 3.55
C GLY A 44 0.82 -8.48 2.38
N MET A 45 -0.38 -8.02 2.02
CA MET A 45 -1.14 -8.52 0.88
C MET A 45 -2.22 -7.53 0.46
N TYR A 46 -2.32 -7.21 -0.83
CA TYR A 46 -3.46 -6.53 -1.41
C TYR A 46 -4.50 -7.54 -1.97
N HIS A 47 -5.79 -7.30 -1.71
CA HIS A 47 -6.86 -8.10 -2.31
C HIS A 47 -8.18 -7.33 -2.47
N VAL A 48 -8.99 -7.74 -3.45
CA VAL A 48 -10.34 -7.21 -3.66
C VAL A 48 -11.36 -8.27 -3.31
N ILE A 49 -12.18 -8.02 -2.28
CA ILE A 49 -13.23 -8.92 -1.80
C ILE A 49 -14.56 -8.20 -1.96
N GLU A 50 -15.51 -8.78 -2.70
CA GLU A 50 -16.83 -8.19 -2.96
C GLU A 50 -16.76 -6.71 -3.37
N ARG A 51 -15.88 -6.39 -4.34
CA ARG A 51 -15.61 -5.02 -4.85
C ARG A 51 -15.04 -4.04 -3.80
N ASN A 52 -14.75 -4.49 -2.59
CA ASN A 52 -14.06 -3.73 -1.56
C ASN A 52 -12.57 -4.02 -1.64
N ARG A 53 -11.74 -2.99 -1.52
CA ARG A 53 -10.28 -3.09 -1.65
C ARG A 53 -9.65 -3.13 -0.26
N PHE A 54 -8.73 -4.08 -0.07
CA PHE A 54 -8.09 -4.33 1.21
C PHE A 54 -6.58 -4.40 1.05
N ILE A 55 -5.88 -3.87 2.04
CA ILE A 55 -4.46 -4.14 2.30
C ILE A 55 -4.39 -4.82 3.65
N PHE A 56 -3.86 -6.04 3.66
CA PHE A 56 -3.49 -6.75 4.87
C PHE A 56 -2.02 -6.48 5.19
N LEU A 57 -1.71 -6.25 6.45
CA LEU A 57 -0.36 -5.86 6.89
C LEU A 57 0.05 -6.62 8.15
N ASN A 58 1.31 -7.04 8.18
CA ASN A 58 1.88 -7.65 9.36
C ASN A 58 2.30 -6.55 10.37
N PRO A 59 1.68 -6.46 11.55
CA PRO A 59 2.05 -5.44 12.53
C PRO A 59 3.34 -5.80 13.30
N TYR A 60 3.86 -7.02 13.15
CA TYR A 60 4.99 -7.56 13.92
C TYR A 60 6.36 -7.33 13.25
N ILE A 61 6.43 -6.38 12.32
CA ILE A 61 7.66 -5.95 11.62
C ILE A 61 7.98 -4.50 11.98
N ASP A 62 9.24 -4.08 11.79
CA ASP A 62 9.68 -2.73 12.10
C ASP A 62 8.98 -1.67 11.21
N GLU A 63 8.92 -0.43 11.70
CA GLU A 63 8.19 0.65 11.02
C GLU A 63 8.68 0.95 9.60
N TYR A 64 9.99 0.83 9.36
CA TYR A 64 10.55 1.08 8.04
C TYR A 64 10.08 0.01 7.04
N THR A 65 10.20 -1.27 7.43
CA THR A 65 9.70 -2.40 6.62
C THR A 65 8.20 -2.29 6.41
N LYS A 66 7.44 -1.92 7.44
CA LYS A 66 5.99 -1.73 7.35
C LYS A 66 5.61 -0.65 6.33
N LYS A 67 6.31 0.48 6.33
CA LYS A 67 6.09 1.56 5.36
C LYS A 67 6.45 1.14 3.93
N MET A 68 7.54 0.39 3.76
CA MET A 68 7.96 -0.16 2.47
C MET A 68 6.92 -1.14 1.92
N VAL A 69 6.46 -2.10 2.74
CA VAL A 69 5.43 -3.07 2.38
C VAL A 69 4.12 -2.37 2.06
N MET A 70 3.70 -1.39 2.86
CA MET A 70 2.49 -0.61 2.58
C MET A 70 2.56 0.08 1.21
N ALA A 71 3.71 0.66 0.85
CA ALA A 71 3.92 1.27 -0.47
C ALA A 71 3.91 0.21 -1.59
N HIS A 72 4.46 -0.97 -1.33
CA HIS A 72 4.40 -2.10 -2.26
C HIS A 72 2.96 -2.55 -2.53
N GLU A 73 2.16 -2.78 -1.48
CA GLU A 73 0.77 -3.20 -1.61
C GLU A 73 -0.12 -2.13 -2.27
N LEU A 74 0.14 -0.85 -1.99
CA LEU A 74 -0.51 0.26 -2.69
C LEU A 74 -0.15 0.27 -4.19
N GLY A 75 1.05 -0.19 -4.55
CA GLY A 75 1.45 -0.43 -5.93
C GLY A 75 0.52 -1.44 -6.62
N HIS A 76 0.18 -2.56 -5.98
CA HIS A 76 -0.73 -3.57 -6.56
C HIS A 76 -2.14 -3.03 -6.85
N ASP A 77 -2.60 -1.99 -6.13
CA ASP A 77 -3.88 -1.32 -6.43
C ASP A 77 -3.81 -0.41 -7.67
N THR A 78 -2.64 0.18 -7.95
CA THR A 78 -2.52 1.38 -8.80
C THR A 78 -1.61 1.25 -10.02
N LEU A 79 -0.75 0.24 -10.07
CA LEU A 79 0.29 0.03 -11.07
C LEU A 79 0.09 -1.31 -11.78
#